data_AF-A0A2U3D5L2-F1
#
_entry.id   AF-A0A2U3D5L2-F1
#
_cell.length_a   1.000
_cell.length_b   1.000
_cell.length_c   1.000
_cell.angle_alpha   90.00
_cell.angle_beta   90.00
_cell.angle_gamma   90.00
#
_symmetry.space_group_name_H-M   'P 1'
#
loop_
_entity.id
_entity.type
_entity.pdbx_description
1 polymer ?
#
loop_
_entity_poly.entity_id
_entity_poly.type
_entity_poly.pdbx_seq_one_letter_code
_entity_poly.pdbx_strand_id
1 'polypeptide(L)'
;MLMEAVMNATEVRANFGEFIDTVVREKPQVVKRNRDFIFATSLSMMRFLLSAYELNYEYEVDEDGRYAGSIEEIEFIVADGANLEELRANLAHHLMNYAHDYMNEYQRYFNAPNTKKHAPYVLRVLLEDDAESVASMLHGDAELE
;
A
#
# COMPACT_ATOMS: atom_id res chain seq x y z
N MET A 1 0.05 -28.00 4.42
CA MET A 1 -0.44 -27.07 3.37
C MET A 1 -1.44 -26.11 4.01
N LEU A 2 -1.54 -24.85 3.59
CA LEU A 2 -2.49 -23.84 4.12
C LEU A 2 -3.97 -24.29 4.16
N MET A 3 -4.31 -25.43 3.54
CA MET A 3 -5.60 -26.09 3.60
C MET A 3 -5.97 -26.75 4.94
N GLU A 4 -5.04 -27.02 5.85
CA GLU A 4 -5.36 -27.67 7.15
C GLU A 4 -5.99 -26.72 8.19
N ALA A 5 -5.95 -25.40 7.97
CA ALA A 5 -6.47 -24.40 8.91
C ALA A 5 -7.56 -23.51 8.28
N VAL A 6 -8.38 -24.08 7.39
CA VAL A 6 -9.49 -23.35 6.74
C VAL A 6 -10.73 -23.43 7.62
N MET A 7 -11.14 -22.31 8.20
CA MET A 7 -12.37 -22.21 9.00
C MET A 7 -13.56 -21.84 8.14
N ASN A 8 -14.74 -22.39 8.43
CA ASN A 8 -15.96 -21.98 7.74
C ASN A 8 -16.46 -20.63 8.26
N ALA A 9 -17.02 -19.79 7.38
CA ALA A 9 -17.55 -18.48 7.77
C ALA A 9 -18.61 -18.54 8.90
N THR A 10 -19.39 -19.63 8.97
CA THR A 10 -20.37 -19.86 10.06
C THR A 10 -19.71 -20.05 11.43
N GLU A 11 -18.57 -20.73 11.45
CA GLU A 11 -17.78 -20.99 12.67
C GLU A 11 -17.08 -19.72 13.13
N VAL A 12 -16.46 -18.99 12.20
CA VAL A 12 -15.88 -17.66 12.48
C VAL A 12 -16.93 -16.71 13.04
N ARG A 13 -18.17 -16.73 12.50
CA ARG A 13 -19.27 -15.91 13.03
C ARG A 13 -19.68 -16.32 14.44
N ALA A 14 -19.68 -17.61 14.76
CA ALA A 14 -20.04 -18.11 16.08
C ALA A 14 -18.97 -17.77 17.13
N ASN A 15 -17.69 -17.75 16.72
CA ASN A 15 -16.52 -17.58 17.59
C ASN A 15 -15.71 -16.34 17.22
N PHE A 16 -16.37 -15.23 16.85
CA PHE A 16 -15.70 -14.09 16.22
C PHE A 16 -14.62 -13.44 17.09
N GLY A 17 -14.83 -13.38 18.42
CA GLY A 17 -13.83 -12.84 19.35
C GLY A 17 -12.53 -13.63 19.36
N GLU A 18 -12.62 -14.96 19.49
CA GLU A 18 -11.47 -15.88 19.45
C GLU A 18 -10.75 -15.84 18.09
N PHE A 19 -11.52 -15.77 17.01
CA PHE A 19 -10.99 -15.60 15.67
C PHE A 19 -10.13 -14.34 15.55
N ILE A 20 -10.63 -13.19 16.02
CA ILE A 20 -9.89 -11.92 15.98
C ILE A 20 -8.64 -12.00 16.85
N ASP A 21 -8.75 -12.51 18.08
CA ASP A 21 -7.60 -12.68 18.98
C ASP A 21 -6.49 -13.53 18.34
N THR A 22 -6.87 -14.62 17.66
CA THR A 22 -5.93 -15.50 16.95
C THR A 22 -5.26 -14.77 15.78
N VAL A 23 -6.04 -14.07 14.93
CA VAL A 23 -5.51 -13.34 13.76
C VAL A 23 -4.56 -12.22 14.17
N VAL A 24 -4.87 -11.52 15.26
CA VAL A 24 -4.10 -10.38 15.74
C VAL A 24 -2.84 -10.82 16.50
N ARG A 25 -2.94 -11.84 17.36
CA ARG A 25 -1.87 -12.20 18.31
C ARG A 25 -1.04 -13.40 17.92
N GLU A 26 -1.54 -14.27 17.04
CA GLU A 26 -0.86 -15.54 16.73
C GLU A 26 -0.45 -15.64 15.27
N LYS A 27 -1.43 -15.74 14.35
CA LYS A 27 -1.15 -16.05 12.94
C LYS A 27 -2.32 -15.70 12.02
N PRO A 28 -2.05 -15.43 10.73
CA PRO A 28 -3.10 -15.29 9.73
C PRO A 28 -3.97 -16.54 9.62
N GLN A 29 -5.23 -16.36 9.21
CA GLN A 29 -6.22 -17.42 9.07
C GLN A 29 -6.93 -17.34 7.71
N VAL A 30 -7.35 -18.49 7.19
CA VAL A 30 -8.14 -18.56 5.95
C VAL A 30 -9.58 -18.91 6.31
N VAL A 31 -10.52 -18.07 5.87
CA VAL A 31 -11.95 -18.28 6.05
C VAL A 31 -12.57 -18.68 4.72
N LYS A 32 -13.28 -19.81 4.69
CA LYS A 32 -14.02 -20.28 3.53
C LYS A 32 -15.48 -19.84 3.61
N ARG A 33 -15.99 -19.25 2.52
CA ARG A 33 -17.40 -18.94 2.32
C ARG A 33 -17.84 -19.47 0.97
N ASN A 34 -18.59 -20.58 0.96
CA ASN A 34 -19.00 -21.28 -0.26
C ASN A 34 -17.78 -21.66 -1.13
N ARG A 35 -17.59 -20.96 -2.26
CA ARG A 35 -16.48 -21.14 -3.21
C ARG A 35 -15.33 -20.15 -3.00
N ASP A 36 -15.54 -19.15 -2.15
CA ASP A 36 -14.59 -18.06 -1.92
C ASP A 36 -13.74 -18.32 -0.67
N PHE A 37 -12.55 -17.72 -0.67
CA PHE A 37 -11.61 -17.75 0.45
C PHE A 37 -11.21 -16.33 0.82
N ILE A 38 -11.21 -16.04 2.10
CA ILE A 38 -10.77 -14.77 2.67
C ILE A 38 -9.52 -15.06 3.49
N PHE A 39 -8.45 -14.33 3.22
CA PHE A 39 -7.26 -14.36 4.05
C PHE A 39 -7.32 -13.20 5.05
N ALA A 40 -7.31 -13.52 6.34
CA ALA A 40 -7.31 -12.55 7.42
C ALA A 40 -5.93 -12.54 8.07
N THR A 41 -5.36 -11.34 8.24
CA THR A 41 -4.03 -11.15 8.83
C THR A 41 -4.03 -9.90 9.70
N SER A 42 -3.12 -9.83 10.68
CA SER A 42 -2.87 -8.61 11.43
C SER A 42 -2.25 -7.53 10.53
N LEU A 43 -2.46 -6.26 10.90
CA LEU A 43 -1.83 -5.12 10.21
C LEU A 43 -0.31 -5.20 10.27
N SER A 44 0.27 -5.66 11.39
CA SER A 44 1.73 -5.83 11.53
C SER A 44 2.32 -6.78 10.47
N MET A 45 1.67 -7.93 10.25
CA MET A 45 2.07 -8.88 9.21
C MET A 45 1.83 -8.29 7.81
N MET A 46 0.73 -7.56 7.59
CA MET A 46 0.50 -6.89 6.31
C MET A 46 1.60 -5.88 5.99
N ARG A 47 2.01 -5.04 6.96
CA ARG A 47 3.14 -4.11 6.80
C ARG A 47 4.43 -4.85 6.46
N PHE A 48 4.72 -5.96 7.14
CA PHE A 48 5.89 -6.78 6.83
C PHE A 48 5.85 -7.36 5.41
N LEU A 49 4.69 -7.85 4.96
CA LEU A 49 4.56 -8.38 3.59
C LEU A 49 4.72 -7.28 2.53
N LEU A 50 4.16 -6.10 2.80
CA LEU A 50 4.19 -4.98 1.85
C LEU A 50 5.51 -4.19 1.88
N SER A 51 6.39 -4.42 2.85
CA SER A 51 7.71 -3.76 2.88
C SER A 51 8.58 -4.13 1.68
N ALA A 52 8.32 -5.27 1.03
CA ALA A 52 9.00 -5.69 -0.20
C ALA A 52 8.63 -4.85 -1.44
N TYR A 53 7.60 -4.00 -1.36
CA TYR A 53 7.15 -3.14 -2.46
C TYR A 53 7.63 -1.71 -2.22
N GLU A 54 8.92 -1.46 -2.40
CA GLU A 54 9.57 -0.15 -2.22
C GLU A 54 8.98 0.91 -3.15
N LEU A 55 8.89 2.15 -2.67
CA LEU A 55 8.44 3.29 -3.45
C LEU A 55 9.63 4.18 -3.74
N ASN A 56 9.97 4.31 -5.01
CA ASN A 56 11.11 5.10 -5.46
C ASN A 56 10.62 6.35 -6.18
N TYR A 57 11.42 7.41 -6.09
CA TYR A 57 11.18 8.64 -6.84
C TYR A 57 12.42 9.09 -7.59
N GLU A 58 12.21 9.48 -8.83
CA GLU A 58 13.18 10.17 -9.65
C GLU A 58 12.87 11.67 -9.63
N TYR A 59 13.90 12.49 -9.82
CA TYR A 59 13.73 13.94 -9.92
C TYR A 59 14.78 14.58 -10.83
N GLU A 60 14.40 15.72 -11.37
CA GLU A 60 15.27 16.65 -12.09
C GLU A 60 15.20 18.03 -11.43
N VAL A 61 16.25 18.84 -11.66
CA VAL A 61 16.31 20.23 -11.21
C VAL A 61 16.25 21.13 -12.43
N ASP A 62 15.29 22.03 -12.46
CA ASP A 62 15.12 22.98 -13.58
C ASP A 62 16.12 24.15 -13.50
N GLU A 63 16.10 25.01 -14.53
CA GLU A 63 17.00 26.17 -14.64
C GLU A 63 16.80 27.19 -13.50
N ASP A 64 15.61 27.21 -12.88
CA ASP A 64 15.25 28.09 -11.76
C ASP A 64 15.58 27.45 -10.39
N GLY A 65 16.12 26.23 -10.38
CA GLY A 65 16.49 25.49 -9.17
C GLY A 65 15.30 24.80 -8.48
N ARG A 66 14.15 24.65 -9.15
CA ARG A 66 13.03 23.86 -8.63
C ARG A 66 13.25 22.39 -8.91
N TYR A 67 12.79 21.57 -7.98
CA TYR A 67 12.81 20.13 -8.09
C TYR A 67 11.49 19.67 -8.68
N ALA A 68 11.53 18.91 -9.77
CA ALA A 68 10.36 18.24 -10.36
C ALA A 68 10.63 16.74 -10.36
N GLY A 69 9.66 15.94 -9.94
CA GLY A 69 9.86 14.50 -9.80
C GLY A 69 8.60 13.66 -9.97
N SER A 70 8.81 12.36 -10.07
CA SER A 70 7.76 11.36 -10.27
C SER A 70 7.98 10.13 -9.39
N ILE A 71 6.93 9.36 -9.13
CA ILE A 71 7.04 8.04 -8.49
C ILE A 71 7.24 6.99 -9.58
N GLU A 72 8.33 6.24 -9.53
CA GLU A 72 8.68 5.27 -10.58
C GLU A 72 7.61 4.17 -10.75
N GLU A 73 7.10 3.66 -9.63
CA GLU A 73 6.10 2.57 -9.68
C GLU A 73 4.73 3.04 -10.16
N ILE A 74 4.47 4.36 -10.12
CA ILE A 74 3.21 5.01 -10.46
C ILE A 74 3.50 6.34 -11.19
N GLU A 75 4.07 6.24 -12.40
CA GLU A 75 4.67 7.35 -13.19
C GLU A 75 3.80 8.61 -13.38
N PHE A 76 2.48 8.52 -13.28
CA PHE A 76 1.60 9.70 -13.40
C PHE A 76 1.46 10.49 -12.09
N ILE A 77 2.03 10.00 -11.00
CA ILE A 77 2.16 10.76 -9.76
C ILE A 77 3.41 11.62 -9.89
N VAL A 78 3.18 12.89 -10.21
CA VAL A 78 4.21 13.91 -10.38
C VAL A 78 3.99 15.05 -9.39
N ALA A 79 5.07 15.70 -8.99
CA ALA A 79 5.01 16.91 -8.17
C ALA A 79 6.25 17.78 -8.41
N ASP A 80 6.19 19.00 -7.90
CA ASP A 80 7.33 19.90 -7.82
C ASP A 80 7.54 20.40 -6.37
N GLY A 81 8.71 20.98 -6.11
CA GLY A 81 9.03 21.61 -4.82
C GLY A 81 10.24 22.54 -4.93
N ALA A 82 10.35 23.49 -3.99
CA ALA A 82 11.50 24.39 -3.91
C ALA A 82 12.77 23.67 -3.40
N ASN A 83 12.62 22.49 -2.81
CA ASN A 83 13.69 21.62 -2.36
C ASN A 83 13.18 20.15 -2.32
N LEU A 84 14.08 19.21 -2.03
CA LEU A 84 13.75 17.78 -1.97
C LEU A 84 12.71 17.41 -0.91
N GLU A 85 12.70 18.10 0.23
CA GLU A 85 11.74 17.84 1.30
C GLU A 85 10.32 18.20 0.85
N GLU A 86 10.17 19.38 0.23
CA GLU A 86 8.89 19.83 -0.33
C GLU A 86 8.43 18.93 -1.49
N LEU A 87 9.33 18.53 -2.39
CA LEU A 87 9.01 17.59 -3.46
C LEU A 87 8.46 16.28 -2.89
N ARG A 88 9.16 15.67 -1.92
CA ARG A 88 8.73 14.42 -1.27
C ARG A 88 7.38 14.55 -0.57
N ALA A 89 7.17 15.66 0.13
CA ALA A 89 5.89 15.93 0.79
C ALA A 89 4.74 16.06 -0.23
N ASN A 90 4.96 16.71 -1.37
CA ASN A 90 3.96 16.86 -2.41
C ASN A 90 3.67 15.52 -3.14
N LEU A 91 4.71 14.74 -3.44
CA LEU A 91 4.55 13.37 -3.97
C LEU A 91 3.74 12.48 -3.03
N ALA A 92 4.04 12.52 -1.73
CA ALA A 92 3.33 11.75 -0.72
C ALA A 92 1.83 12.13 -0.63
N HIS A 93 1.50 13.42 -0.68
CA HIS A 93 0.11 13.87 -0.73
C HIS A 93 -0.62 13.36 -1.99
N HIS A 94 0.03 13.46 -3.15
CA HIS A 94 -0.56 12.95 -4.40
C HIS A 94 -0.76 11.43 -4.35
N LEU A 95 0.20 10.69 -3.79
CA LEU A 95 0.09 9.24 -3.57
C LEU A 95 -1.08 8.88 -2.65
N MET A 96 -1.23 9.57 -1.51
CA MET A 96 -2.35 9.31 -0.59
C MET A 96 -3.71 9.58 -1.24
N ASN A 97 -3.84 10.70 -1.95
CA ASN A 97 -5.06 11.02 -2.69
C ASN A 97 -5.37 9.92 -3.72
N TYR A 98 -4.36 9.52 -4.51
CA TYR A 98 -4.50 8.43 -5.47
C TYR A 98 -4.89 7.11 -4.80
N ALA A 99 -4.30 6.78 -3.66
CA ALA A 99 -4.61 5.55 -2.93
C ALA A 99 -6.06 5.53 -2.43
N HIS A 100 -6.58 6.66 -1.95
CA HIS A 100 -7.99 6.81 -1.60
C HIS A 100 -8.92 6.68 -2.82
N ASP A 101 -8.60 7.35 -3.93
CA ASP A 101 -9.36 7.24 -5.18
C ASP A 101 -9.36 5.81 -5.72
N TYR A 102 -8.21 5.13 -5.62
CA TYR A 102 -8.07 3.73 -5.99
C TYR A 102 -9.05 2.86 -5.22
N MET A 103 -9.17 3.05 -3.90
CA MET A 103 -10.10 2.27 -3.07
C MET A 103 -11.56 2.65 -3.29
N ASN A 104 -11.84 3.94 -3.53
CA ASN A 104 -13.19 4.43 -3.84
C ASN A 104 -13.71 3.84 -5.17
N GLU A 105 -12.84 3.67 -6.15
CA GLU A 105 -13.15 3.07 -7.45
C GLU A 105 -12.44 1.71 -7.66
N TYR A 106 -12.33 0.89 -6.61
CA TYR A 106 -11.52 -0.34 -6.60
C TYR A 106 -11.75 -1.25 -7.80
N GLN A 107 -13.01 -1.48 -8.19
CA GLN A 107 -13.34 -2.34 -9.33
C GLN A 107 -12.82 -1.79 -10.66
N ARG A 108 -12.74 -0.47 -10.82
CA ARG A 108 -12.19 0.15 -12.04
C ARG A 108 -10.68 -0.01 -12.07
N TYR A 109 -9.99 0.36 -10.98
CA TYR A 109 -8.54 0.39 -10.95
C TYR A 109 -7.91 -1.02 -10.88
N PHE A 110 -8.45 -1.93 -10.08
CA PHE A 110 -7.90 -3.28 -9.90
C PHE A 110 -8.09 -4.18 -11.13
N ASN A 111 -9.11 -3.91 -11.95
CA ASN A 111 -9.39 -4.69 -13.16
C ASN A 111 -8.76 -4.10 -14.43
N ALA A 112 -8.26 -2.87 -14.41
CA ALA A 112 -7.60 -2.24 -15.55
C ALA A 112 -6.13 -2.71 -15.67
N PRO A 113 -5.65 -3.09 -16.88
CA PRO A 113 -4.29 -3.64 -17.07
C PRO A 113 -3.18 -2.75 -16.52
N ASN A 114 -3.32 -1.44 -16.69
CA ASN A 114 -2.25 -0.48 -16.38
C ASN A 114 -2.18 -0.14 -14.89
N THR A 115 -3.29 -0.25 -14.15
CA THR A 115 -3.37 0.15 -12.74
C THR A 115 -3.52 -1.01 -11.77
N LYS A 116 -3.80 -2.22 -12.26
CA LYS A 116 -3.83 -3.42 -11.43
C LYS A 116 -2.50 -3.64 -10.69
N LYS A 117 -1.38 -3.37 -11.34
CA LYS A 117 -0.04 -3.50 -10.76
C LYS A 117 0.23 -2.51 -9.61
N HIS A 118 -0.56 -1.44 -9.46
CA HIS A 118 -0.39 -0.46 -8.39
C HIS A 118 -0.98 -0.91 -7.04
N ALA A 119 -1.82 -1.96 -7.04
CA ALA A 119 -2.51 -2.44 -5.84
C ALA A 119 -1.60 -2.64 -4.60
N PRO A 120 -0.43 -3.31 -4.69
CA PRO A 120 0.44 -3.47 -3.51
C PRO A 120 0.97 -2.12 -2.97
N TYR A 121 1.33 -1.18 -3.84
CA TYR A 121 1.80 0.15 -3.44
C TYR A 121 0.68 1.00 -2.82
N VAL A 122 -0.52 0.95 -3.40
CA VAL A 122 -1.71 1.59 -2.84
C VAL A 122 -2.00 1.05 -1.45
N LEU A 123 -1.99 -0.27 -1.26
CA LEU A 123 -2.19 -0.87 0.06
C LEU A 123 -1.07 -0.49 1.03
N ARG A 124 0.19 -0.40 0.58
CA ARG A 124 1.31 0.04 1.41
C ARG A 124 1.09 1.47 1.92
N VAL A 125 0.71 2.40 1.04
CA VAL A 125 0.40 3.80 1.38
C VAL A 125 -0.76 3.88 2.38
N LEU A 126 -1.82 3.10 2.19
CA LEU A 126 -3.01 3.09 3.07
C LEU A 126 -2.76 2.48 4.45
N LEU A 127 -1.62 1.85 4.67
CA LEU A 127 -1.22 1.42 6.01
C LEU A 127 -0.65 2.57 6.83
N GLU A 128 -0.19 3.65 6.21
CA GLU A 128 0.39 4.79 6.90
C GLU A 128 -0.69 5.78 7.38
N ASP A 129 -0.41 6.47 8.49
CA ASP A 129 -1.38 7.33 9.17
C ASP A 129 -1.52 8.71 8.50
N ASP A 130 -0.45 9.19 7.85
CA ASP A 130 -0.38 10.53 7.27
C ASP A 130 0.67 10.64 6.13
N ALA A 131 0.65 11.79 5.46
CA ALA A 131 1.52 12.07 4.32
C ALA A 131 3.00 12.20 4.72
N GLU A 132 3.29 12.54 5.98
CA GLU A 132 4.67 12.62 6.49
C GLU A 132 5.27 11.21 6.60
N SER A 133 4.51 10.27 7.14
CA SER A 133 4.86 8.85 7.20
C SER A 133 5.07 8.29 5.78
N VAL A 134 4.20 8.66 4.84
CA VAL A 134 4.37 8.27 3.42
C VAL A 134 5.62 8.91 2.81
N ALA A 135 5.87 10.20 3.04
CA ALA A 135 7.07 10.86 2.51
C ALA A 135 8.36 10.20 3.01
N SER A 136 8.38 9.73 4.27
CA SER A 136 9.52 9.07 4.90
C SER A 136 9.90 7.72 4.25
N MET A 137 8.95 7.07 3.57
CA MET A 137 9.14 5.77 2.94
C MET A 137 9.63 5.85 1.48
N LEU A 138 9.68 7.06 0.91
CA LEU A 138 10.11 7.31 -0.45
C LEU A 138 11.65 7.32 -0.53
N HIS A 139 12.19 6.50 -1.41
CA HIS A 139 13.63 6.42 -1.67
C HIS A 139 13.97 7.12 -2.98
N GLY A 140 14.95 8.02 -2.95
CA GLY A 140 15.41 8.70 -4.17
C GLY A 140 16.58 7.96 -4.79
N ASP A 141 16.70 8.02 -6.13
CA ASP A 141 17.82 7.41 -6.87
C ASP A 141 19.22 7.81 -6.35
N ALA A 142 19.35 8.98 -5.71
CA ALA A 142 20.61 9.43 -5.11
C ALA A 142 21.11 8.57 -3.93
N GLU A 143 20.29 7.67 -3.39
CA GLU A 143 20.66 6.77 -2.28
C GLU A 143 21.07 5.36 -2.73
N LEU A 144 21.10 5.08 -4.05
CA LEU A 144 21.45 3.77 -4.62
C LEU A 144 22.88 3.67 -5.19
N GLU A 145 23.74 4.69 -5.00
CA GLU A 145 25.20 4.67 -5.27
C GLU A 145 26.03 4.55 -3.98
#